data_AF-A0A3L7T2E5-F1
#
_entry.id   AF-A0A3L7T2E5-F1
#
_cell.length_a   1.000
_cell.length_b   1.000
_cell.length_c   1.000
_cell.angle_alpha   90.00
_cell.angle_beta   90.00
_cell.angle_gamma   90.00
#
_symmetry.space_group_name_H-M   'P 1'
#
loop_
_entity.id
_entity.type
_entity.pdbx_description
1 polymer ?
#
loop_
_entity_poly.entity_id
_entity_poly.type
_entity_poly.pdbx_seq_one_letter_code
_entity_poly.pdbx_strand_id
1 'polypeptide(L)'
;MKILNLGPALAAIAAVSASATSSASFVGYFVSSYNTSSGGHALVVYTLTARFNGPYDTVFSAFDLASEDPNALTGFWHKDNHGDPATNGILSQRYGTWDPTTTGSATANRPFDSYLTIGGIARPANTTRANSQWFDGGNPETRGWSRPDLPANGMIGWTNSDSDNGQGTVGNSAGVPTTDVRLAQFVLSEGEYARAFTICIKYGNEYSLSDDYQVVSGSFTLGTVPGPGPVALLALGGLFARRRR
;
A
#
# COMPACT_ATOMS: atom_id res chain seq x y z
N MET A 1 49.21 22.70 55.54
CA MET A 1 47.77 23.03 55.48
C MET A 1 47.38 23.05 54.01
N LYS A 2 46.43 22.18 53.60
CA LYS A 2 46.14 21.82 52.20
C LYS A 2 45.71 23.03 51.35
N ILE A 3 46.39 23.26 50.24
CA ILE A 3 45.95 24.15 49.15
C ILE A 3 45.06 23.30 48.23
N LEU A 4 43.79 23.70 48.09
CA LEU A 4 42.81 23.07 47.20
C LEU A 4 43.09 23.51 45.76
N ASN A 5 43.44 22.56 44.92
CA ASN A 5 43.69 22.74 43.49
C ASN A 5 42.32 22.72 42.77
N LEU A 6 41.83 23.88 42.33
CA LEU A 6 40.65 24.01 41.47
C LEU A 6 41.11 23.95 40.01
N GLY A 7 41.12 22.74 39.44
CA GLY A 7 41.26 22.56 37.99
C GLY A 7 39.96 22.95 37.27
N PRO A 8 40.02 23.53 36.05
CA PRO A 8 38.83 23.87 35.30
C PRO A 8 38.12 22.59 34.85
N ALA A 9 36.84 22.46 35.22
CA ALA A 9 35.97 21.42 34.71
C ALA A 9 35.79 21.60 33.20
N LEU A 10 36.30 20.65 32.42
CA LEU A 10 36.06 20.56 30.99
C LEU A 10 34.57 20.19 30.78
N ALA A 11 33.73 21.19 30.50
CA ALA A 11 32.34 20.96 30.16
C ALA A 11 32.27 20.25 28.80
N ALA A 12 31.95 18.96 28.80
CA ALA A 12 31.58 18.25 27.58
C ALA A 12 30.30 18.88 27.03
N ILE A 13 30.43 19.60 25.90
CA ILE A 13 29.28 19.98 25.09
C ILE A 13 28.74 18.68 24.52
N ALA A 14 27.70 18.13 25.16
CA ALA A 14 26.86 17.14 24.54
C ALA A 14 26.19 17.83 23.35
N ALA A 15 26.71 17.59 22.15
CA ALA A 15 25.95 17.86 20.94
C ALA A 15 24.72 16.96 21.00
N VAL A 16 23.59 17.51 21.47
CA VAL A 16 22.28 16.99 21.10
C VAL A 16 22.22 17.19 19.59
N SER A 17 22.60 16.16 18.85
CA SER A 17 22.17 16.00 17.48
C SER A 17 20.65 15.93 17.55
N ALA A 18 19.98 17.06 17.34
CA ALA A 18 18.62 17.04 16.87
C ALA A 18 18.65 16.22 15.59
N SER A 19 18.18 14.97 15.66
CA SER A 19 17.93 14.16 14.48
C SER A 19 17.01 14.98 13.60
N ALA A 20 17.57 15.60 12.55
CA ALA A 20 16.77 16.31 11.57
C ALA A 20 15.81 15.29 10.97
N THR A 21 14.51 15.50 11.22
CA THR A 21 13.39 14.76 10.65
C THR A 21 13.47 14.85 9.13
N SER A 22 14.04 13.86 8.44
CA SER A 22 13.78 13.73 7.02
C SER A 22 12.37 13.16 6.87
N SER A 23 11.35 14.02 6.76
CA SER A 23 10.02 13.58 6.32
C SER A 23 10.12 13.34 4.82
N ALA A 24 10.07 12.08 4.40
CA ALA A 24 10.00 11.76 3.00
C ALA A 24 8.71 12.36 2.42
N SER A 25 8.83 13.25 1.44
CA SER A 25 7.63 13.80 0.81
C SER A 25 7.08 12.79 -0.18
N PHE A 26 5.77 12.57 -0.11
CA PHE A 26 5.07 11.83 -1.13
C PHE A 26 5.25 12.50 -2.51
N VAL A 27 5.66 11.71 -3.50
CA VAL A 27 5.88 12.14 -4.88
C VAL A 27 4.66 11.83 -5.74
N GLY A 28 4.06 10.65 -5.55
CA GLY A 28 2.95 10.18 -6.37
C GLY A 28 2.78 8.67 -6.31
N TYR A 29 1.71 8.20 -6.95
CA TYR A 29 1.48 6.78 -7.19
C TYR A 29 2.12 6.34 -8.50
N PHE A 30 2.70 5.15 -8.49
CA PHE A 30 3.31 4.54 -9.67
C PHE A 30 2.75 3.15 -9.87
N VAL A 31 2.49 2.80 -11.12
CA VAL A 31 2.03 1.48 -11.52
C VAL A 31 3.08 0.88 -12.44
N SER A 32 3.64 -0.26 -12.04
CA SER A 32 4.39 -1.12 -12.94
C SER A 32 3.51 -2.29 -13.36
N SER A 33 3.79 -2.88 -14.53
CA SER A 33 3.05 -4.04 -14.98
C SER A 33 3.89 -4.99 -15.82
N TYR A 34 3.38 -6.22 -15.97
CA TYR A 34 3.87 -7.18 -16.95
C TYR A 34 2.73 -8.10 -17.41
N ASN A 35 2.84 -8.60 -18.64
CA ASN A 35 1.87 -9.55 -19.19
C ASN A 35 2.27 -10.98 -18.79
N THR A 36 1.28 -11.82 -18.54
CA THR A 36 1.47 -13.21 -18.17
C THR A 36 0.25 -14.05 -18.56
N SER A 37 0.30 -15.34 -18.31
CA SER A 37 -0.86 -16.22 -18.51
C SER A 37 -0.95 -17.28 -17.42
N SER A 38 -2.18 -17.68 -17.11
CA SER A 38 -2.44 -18.75 -16.14
C SER A 38 -3.80 -19.38 -16.44
N GLY A 39 -3.89 -20.71 -16.43
CA GLY A 39 -5.15 -21.42 -16.68
C GLY A 39 -5.79 -21.13 -18.05
N GLY A 40 -5.00 -20.77 -19.06
CA GLY A 40 -5.50 -20.40 -20.40
C GLY A 40 -5.97 -18.95 -20.52
N HIS A 41 -5.89 -18.15 -19.46
CA HIS A 41 -6.21 -16.73 -19.49
C HIS A 41 -4.96 -15.89 -19.73
N ALA A 42 -5.06 -14.90 -20.62
CA ALA A 42 -4.06 -13.87 -20.80
C ALA A 42 -4.31 -12.73 -19.80
N LEU A 43 -3.29 -12.37 -19.03
CA LEU A 43 -3.41 -11.51 -17.86
C LEU A 43 -2.37 -10.39 -17.89
N VAL A 44 -2.69 -9.29 -17.22
CA VAL A 44 -1.72 -8.23 -16.88
C VAL A 44 -1.71 -8.09 -15.36
N VAL A 45 -0.52 -8.20 -14.78
CA VAL A 45 -0.28 -8.01 -13.35
C VAL A 45 0.26 -6.62 -13.14
N TYR A 46 -0.42 -5.83 -12.31
CA TYR A 46 -0.06 -4.48 -11.94
C TYR A 46 0.41 -4.44 -10.50
N THR A 47 1.53 -3.75 -10.25
CA THR A 47 1.96 -3.41 -8.89
C THR A 47 1.79 -1.91 -8.68
N LEU A 48 0.96 -1.54 -7.71
CA LEU A 48 0.80 -0.15 -7.26
C LEU A 48 1.82 0.16 -6.16
N THR A 49 2.55 1.24 -6.31
CA THR A 49 3.43 1.79 -5.27
C THR A 49 3.12 3.25 -4.95
N ALA A 50 3.31 3.65 -3.70
CA ALA A 50 3.49 5.04 -3.31
C ALA A 50 4.99 5.36 -3.31
N ARG A 51 5.40 6.39 -4.05
CA ARG A 51 6.79 6.85 -4.10
C ARG A 51 7.02 8.05 -3.21
N PHE A 52 8.19 8.09 -2.61
CA PHE A 52 8.66 9.17 -1.78
C PHE A 52 10.01 9.70 -2.26
N ASN A 53 10.34 10.94 -1.93
CA ASN A 53 11.63 11.55 -2.29
C ASN A 53 12.72 11.37 -1.23
N GLY A 54 12.45 10.61 -0.18
CA GLY A 54 13.36 10.36 0.92
C GLY A 54 13.08 9.00 1.58
N PRO A 55 14.05 8.44 2.32
CA PRO A 55 13.86 7.22 3.08
C PRO A 55 13.15 7.46 4.43
N TYR A 56 12.74 6.36 5.07
CA TYR A 56 12.37 6.22 6.49
C TYR A 56 10.94 6.59 6.95
N ASP A 57 10.14 7.30 6.16
CA ASP A 57 8.71 7.38 6.51
C ASP A 57 8.05 6.01 6.37
N THR A 58 6.97 5.83 7.12
CA THR A 58 6.17 4.60 7.13
C THR A 58 4.76 4.95 6.71
N VAL A 59 4.27 4.27 5.67
CA VAL A 59 2.84 4.29 5.32
C VAL A 59 2.10 3.43 6.35
N PHE A 60 1.09 4.00 6.98
CA PHE A 60 0.26 3.33 7.99
C PHE A 60 -0.99 2.75 7.37
N SER A 61 -1.65 3.52 6.52
CA SER A 61 -2.89 3.13 5.86
C SER A 61 -3.02 3.71 4.46
N ALA A 62 -3.81 3.03 3.64
CA ALA A 62 -4.33 3.52 2.37
C ALA A 62 -5.85 3.45 2.42
N PHE A 63 -6.56 4.49 2.01
CA PHE A 63 -8.01 4.60 2.22
C PHE A 63 -8.67 5.52 1.20
N ASP A 64 -10.00 5.60 1.23
CA ASP A 64 -10.84 6.32 0.26
C ASP A 64 -10.49 5.93 -1.19
N LEU A 65 -10.21 4.65 -1.44
CA LEU A 65 -10.04 4.17 -2.81
C LEU A 65 -11.38 4.28 -3.54
N ALA A 66 -11.38 5.00 -4.66
CA ALA A 66 -12.55 5.28 -5.46
C ALA A 66 -12.23 5.31 -6.96
N SER A 67 -13.29 5.18 -7.77
CA SER A 67 -13.27 5.47 -9.21
C SER A 67 -14.55 6.18 -9.59
N GLU A 68 -14.48 7.09 -10.55
CA GLU A 68 -15.65 7.72 -11.15
C GLU A 68 -16.43 6.77 -12.07
N ASP A 69 -15.78 5.70 -12.55
CA ASP A 69 -16.41 4.62 -13.30
C ASP A 69 -16.65 3.42 -12.36
N PRO A 70 -17.90 3.11 -11.99
CA PRO A 70 -18.21 1.95 -11.15
C PRO A 70 -17.72 0.62 -11.75
N ASN A 71 -17.59 0.51 -13.07
CA ASN A 71 -17.12 -0.72 -13.72
C ASN A 71 -15.62 -0.97 -13.46
N ALA A 72 -14.85 0.09 -13.19
CA ALA A 72 -13.43 -0.01 -12.90
C ALA A 72 -13.15 -0.87 -11.65
N LEU A 73 -14.12 -0.98 -10.74
CA LEU A 73 -14.01 -1.66 -9.46
C LEU A 73 -14.35 -3.18 -9.52
N THR A 74 -14.52 -3.75 -10.72
CA THR A 74 -14.89 -5.16 -10.92
C THR A 74 -13.94 -5.90 -11.87
N GLY A 75 -14.07 -7.23 -12.00
CA GLY A 75 -13.28 -8.00 -12.98
C GLY A 75 -11.80 -8.21 -12.61
N PHE A 76 -11.46 -8.09 -11.33
CA PHE A 76 -10.14 -8.46 -10.85
C PHE A 76 -10.01 -9.98 -10.74
N TRP A 77 -8.85 -10.49 -11.14
CA TRP A 77 -8.53 -11.90 -11.04
C TRP A 77 -7.94 -12.21 -9.67
N HIS A 78 -8.44 -13.30 -9.09
CA HIS A 78 -8.01 -13.84 -7.82
C HIS A 78 -7.72 -15.32 -7.99
N LYS A 79 -6.79 -15.81 -7.18
CA LYS A 79 -6.38 -17.21 -7.09
C LYS A 79 -6.36 -17.69 -5.64
N ASP A 80 -6.58 -16.78 -4.69
CA ASP A 80 -6.95 -17.05 -3.32
C ASP A 80 -8.49 -17.16 -3.17
N ASN A 81 -9.10 -18.18 -3.76
CA ASN A 81 -10.53 -18.44 -3.53
C ASN A 81 -10.78 -19.02 -2.12
N HIS A 82 -10.31 -18.33 -1.09
CA HIS A 82 -10.43 -18.68 0.30
C HIS A 82 -11.91 -18.57 0.71
N GLY A 83 -12.41 -19.59 1.40
CA GLY A 83 -13.81 -19.71 1.80
C GLY A 83 -14.58 -20.84 1.11
N ASP A 84 -14.08 -21.35 -0.02
CA ASP A 84 -14.59 -22.58 -0.65
C ASP A 84 -13.43 -23.52 -1.03
N PRO A 85 -13.23 -24.63 -0.29
CA PRO A 85 -12.20 -25.61 -0.57
C PRO A 85 -12.23 -26.17 -2.00
N ALA A 86 -13.40 -26.20 -2.65
CA ALA A 86 -13.55 -26.72 -4.01
C ALA A 86 -12.99 -25.76 -5.07
N THR A 87 -12.82 -24.47 -4.74
CA THR A 87 -12.34 -23.46 -5.69
C THR A 87 -10.97 -22.88 -5.32
N ASN A 88 -10.42 -23.24 -4.16
CA ASN A 88 -9.12 -22.75 -3.70
C ASN A 88 -8.00 -23.02 -4.74
N GLY A 89 -7.24 -21.98 -5.11
CA GLY A 89 -6.16 -22.07 -6.11
C GLY A 89 -6.62 -22.05 -7.57
N ILE A 90 -7.93 -22.03 -7.83
CA ILE A 90 -8.48 -21.84 -9.18
C ILE A 90 -8.49 -20.35 -9.50
N LEU A 91 -8.00 -19.97 -10.68
CA LEU A 91 -8.05 -18.58 -11.11
C LEU A 91 -9.51 -18.17 -11.42
N SER A 92 -10.00 -17.08 -10.83
CA SER A 92 -11.40 -16.65 -10.93
C SER A 92 -11.56 -15.13 -10.83
N GLN A 93 -12.58 -14.58 -11.49
CA GLN A 93 -13.10 -13.22 -11.24
C GLN A 93 -14.38 -13.23 -10.40
N ARG A 94 -14.89 -14.42 -10.07
CA ARG A 94 -16.16 -14.61 -9.34
C ARG A 94 -15.97 -14.83 -7.84
N TYR A 95 -14.78 -15.28 -7.45
CA TYR A 95 -14.40 -15.61 -6.08
C TYR A 95 -13.00 -15.05 -5.85
N GLY A 96 -12.65 -14.80 -4.59
CA GLY A 96 -11.36 -14.21 -4.23
C GLY A 96 -11.43 -13.42 -2.93
N THR A 97 -10.27 -13.02 -2.43
CA THR A 97 -10.15 -12.08 -1.32
C THR A 97 -9.07 -11.05 -1.58
N TRP A 98 -9.19 -9.89 -0.95
CA TRP A 98 -8.14 -8.87 -0.99
C TRP A 98 -7.10 -9.01 0.13
N ASP A 99 -7.24 -10.01 1.01
CA ASP A 99 -6.35 -10.31 2.12
C ASP A 99 -5.01 -10.90 1.62
N PRO A 100 -3.88 -10.22 1.83
CA PRO A 100 -2.59 -10.73 1.38
C PRO A 100 -2.12 -11.99 2.11
N THR A 101 -2.83 -12.42 3.17
CA THR A 101 -2.50 -13.63 3.92
C THR A 101 -3.16 -14.90 3.36
N THR A 102 -4.19 -14.78 2.50
CA THR A 102 -5.08 -15.89 2.12
C THR A 102 -4.63 -16.78 0.97
N THR A 103 -3.38 -16.67 0.50
CA THR A 103 -2.88 -17.46 -0.64
C THR A 103 -2.00 -18.66 -0.26
N GLY A 104 -2.26 -19.83 -0.85
CA GLY A 104 -1.53 -21.08 -0.60
C GLY A 104 -0.12 -21.21 -1.21
N SER A 105 0.13 -20.69 -2.42
CA SER A 105 1.42 -20.89 -3.13
C SER A 105 2.03 -19.60 -3.67
N ALA A 106 3.30 -19.34 -3.31
CA ALA A 106 4.05 -18.18 -3.76
C ALA A 106 4.36 -18.19 -5.26
N THR A 107 4.46 -19.37 -5.87
CA THR A 107 4.79 -19.52 -7.29
C THR A 107 3.54 -19.77 -8.13
N ALA A 108 2.61 -20.57 -7.63
CA ALA A 108 1.45 -20.99 -8.43
C ALA A 108 0.26 -20.05 -8.30
N ASN A 109 0.10 -19.35 -7.17
CA ASN A 109 -1.11 -18.59 -6.89
C ASN A 109 -0.83 -17.08 -6.81
N ARG A 110 0.07 -16.66 -5.91
CA ARG A 110 0.34 -15.23 -5.61
C ARG A 110 0.67 -14.35 -6.82
N PRO A 111 1.39 -14.81 -7.85
CA PRO A 111 1.68 -13.96 -9.01
C PRO A 111 0.45 -13.64 -9.86
N PHE A 112 -0.68 -14.33 -9.64
CA PHE A 112 -1.91 -14.21 -10.42
C PHE A 112 -3.10 -13.79 -9.56
N ASP A 113 -2.82 -13.26 -8.37
CA ASP A 113 -3.78 -12.95 -7.33
C ASP A 113 -3.86 -11.44 -7.12
N SER A 114 -5.06 -10.88 -6.97
CA SER A 114 -5.22 -9.46 -6.65
C SER A 114 -5.31 -9.30 -5.13
N TYR A 115 -4.46 -8.49 -4.54
CA TYR A 115 -4.42 -8.31 -3.08
C TYR A 115 -3.98 -6.91 -2.69
N LEU A 116 -4.36 -6.50 -1.49
CA LEU A 116 -4.01 -5.21 -0.90
C LEU A 116 -2.93 -5.39 0.15
N THR A 117 -2.00 -4.45 0.26
CA THR A 117 -0.87 -4.54 1.20
C THR A 117 -0.40 -3.17 1.66
N ILE A 118 0.29 -3.10 2.78
CA ILE A 118 1.09 -1.92 3.16
C ILE A 118 2.55 -2.37 3.24
N GLY A 119 3.28 -2.21 2.14
CA GLY A 119 4.71 -2.52 2.00
C GLY A 119 5.12 -4.00 2.11
N GLY A 120 4.24 -4.89 2.56
CA GLY A 120 4.50 -6.33 2.62
C GLY A 120 4.26 -7.05 1.29
N ILE A 121 4.75 -8.28 1.19
CA ILE A 121 4.36 -9.23 0.12
C ILE A 121 3.15 -10.06 0.57
N ALA A 122 2.36 -10.58 -0.36
CA ALA A 122 1.34 -11.57 -0.02
C ALA A 122 1.99 -12.82 0.61
N ARG A 123 1.65 -13.11 1.87
CA ARG A 123 2.08 -14.28 2.66
C ARG A 123 1.32 -14.32 3.99
N PRO A 124 1.27 -15.48 4.68
CA PRO A 124 0.63 -15.60 6.00
C PRO A 124 1.15 -14.61 7.06
N ALA A 125 2.41 -14.19 6.97
CA ALA A 125 3.02 -13.22 7.89
C ALA A 125 2.75 -11.74 7.53
N ASN A 126 1.91 -11.44 6.53
CA ASN A 126 1.54 -10.07 6.20
C ASN A 126 0.56 -9.53 7.27
N THR A 127 0.77 -8.28 7.69
CA THR A 127 0.01 -7.64 8.77
C THR A 127 -0.95 -6.58 8.25
N THR A 128 -1.13 -6.51 6.93
CA THR A 128 -2.18 -5.69 6.35
C THR A 128 -3.54 -6.23 6.75
N ARG A 129 -4.44 -5.35 7.16
CA ARG A 129 -5.83 -5.67 7.50
C ARG A 129 -6.78 -4.68 6.85
N ALA A 130 -7.97 -5.16 6.48
CA ALA A 130 -9.08 -4.29 6.10
C ALA A 130 -9.35 -3.27 7.22
N ASN A 131 -9.59 -2.01 6.85
CA ASN A 131 -10.04 -1.00 7.81
C ASN A 131 -11.50 -1.30 8.27
N SER A 132 -11.94 -0.66 9.35
CA SER A 132 -13.32 -0.82 9.83
C SER A 132 -14.36 -0.30 8.84
N GLN A 133 -14.00 0.58 7.90
CA GLN A 133 -14.94 1.15 6.93
C GLN A 133 -15.44 0.13 5.91
N TRP A 134 -14.78 -1.02 5.74
CA TRP A 134 -15.35 -2.16 5.01
C TRP A 134 -16.63 -2.68 5.67
N PHE A 135 -16.74 -2.58 7.01
CA PHE A 135 -17.81 -3.22 7.78
C PHE A 135 -18.81 -2.23 8.37
N ASP A 136 -18.36 -1.03 8.76
CA ASP A 136 -19.12 -0.06 9.56
C ASP A 136 -19.23 1.33 8.89
N GLY A 137 -18.86 1.44 7.61
CA GLY A 137 -19.01 2.66 6.82
C GLY A 137 -20.47 2.97 6.49
N GLY A 138 -20.76 4.16 5.93
CA GLY A 138 -22.13 4.56 5.53
C GLY A 138 -22.81 3.63 4.52
N ASN A 139 -22.05 2.68 3.94
CA ASN A 139 -22.52 1.54 3.16
C ASN A 139 -21.74 0.27 3.59
N PRO A 140 -22.16 -0.39 4.68
CA PRO A 140 -21.43 -1.52 5.26
C PRO A 140 -21.44 -2.73 4.31
N GLU A 141 -20.28 -3.34 4.06
CA GLU A 141 -20.16 -4.55 3.26
C GLU A 141 -19.92 -5.76 4.17
N THR A 142 -20.91 -6.64 4.25
CA THR A 142 -20.88 -7.81 5.13
C THR A 142 -19.86 -8.87 4.70
N ARG A 143 -19.46 -8.90 3.42
CA ARG A 143 -18.36 -9.77 2.94
C ARG A 143 -16.97 -9.23 3.31
N GLY A 144 -16.85 -7.97 3.73
CA GLY A 144 -15.57 -7.30 3.92
C GLY A 144 -14.68 -7.41 2.68
N TRP A 145 -13.41 -7.77 2.87
CA TRP A 145 -12.46 -8.06 1.80
C TRP A 145 -12.58 -9.46 1.17
N SER A 146 -13.49 -10.33 1.64
CA SER A 146 -13.73 -11.67 1.07
C SER A 146 -14.69 -11.62 -0.12
N ARG A 147 -14.24 -10.95 -1.17
CA ARG A 147 -14.99 -10.69 -2.41
C ARG A 147 -14.03 -10.46 -3.58
N PRO A 148 -14.46 -10.75 -4.82
CA PRO A 148 -13.61 -10.55 -6.00
C PRO A 148 -13.53 -9.09 -6.47
N ASP A 149 -14.48 -8.25 -6.07
CA ASP A 149 -14.64 -6.86 -6.51
C ASP A 149 -14.34 -5.86 -5.38
N LEU A 150 -14.14 -4.59 -5.74
CA LEU A 150 -14.01 -3.50 -4.78
C LEU A 150 -15.37 -2.78 -4.68
N PRO A 151 -15.94 -2.57 -3.47
CA PRO A 151 -17.21 -1.87 -3.38
C PRO A 151 -17.08 -0.41 -3.81
N ALA A 152 -18.02 0.05 -4.63
CA ALA A 152 -18.17 1.44 -5.06
C ALA A 152 -18.77 2.34 -3.96
N ASN A 153 -18.22 2.29 -2.75
CA ASN A 153 -18.68 3.10 -1.63
C ASN A 153 -17.74 4.27 -1.28
N GLY A 154 -16.58 4.36 -1.93
CA GLY A 154 -15.60 5.44 -1.75
C GLY A 154 -14.97 5.51 -0.36
N MET A 155 -15.14 4.47 0.46
CA MET A 155 -14.68 4.43 1.86
C MET A 155 -13.75 3.25 2.14
N ILE A 156 -13.37 2.49 1.11
CA ILE A 156 -12.52 1.31 1.28
C ILE A 156 -11.08 1.69 1.56
N GLY A 157 -10.49 0.97 2.51
CA GLY A 157 -9.09 1.16 2.88
C GLY A 157 -8.51 0.02 3.70
N TRP A 158 -7.22 0.00 3.85
CA TRP A 158 -6.48 -1.02 4.58
C TRP A 158 -5.36 -0.37 5.37
N THR A 159 -4.95 -1.03 6.44
CA THR A 159 -3.90 -0.55 7.35
C THR A 159 -2.89 -1.65 7.60
N ASN A 160 -1.66 -1.29 7.89
CA ASN A 160 -0.77 -2.19 8.61
C ASN A 160 -1.28 -2.28 10.06
N SER A 161 -1.44 -3.49 10.59
CA SER A 161 -1.90 -3.74 11.97
C SER A 161 -0.76 -3.92 12.97
N ASP A 162 0.49 -3.85 12.53
CA ASP A 162 1.68 -4.09 13.36
C ASP A 162 2.76 -3.04 13.06
N SER A 163 3.05 -2.21 14.07
CA SER A 163 4.05 -1.14 14.03
C SER A 163 5.45 -1.61 13.75
N ASP A 164 5.79 -2.77 14.28
CA ASP A 164 7.17 -3.07 14.67
C ASP A 164 7.86 -3.99 13.66
N ASN A 165 7.15 -4.37 12.59
CA ASN A 165 7.63 -5.33 11.60
C ASN A 165 8.23 -4.68 10.34
N GLY A 166 8.29 -3.34 10.31
CA GLY A 166 8.84 -2.55 9.20
C GLY A 166 8.02 -2.60 7.90
N GLN A 167 6.83 -3.23 7.89
CA GLN A 167 5.91 -3.13 6.76
C GLN A 167 5.40 -1.69 6.64
N GLY A 168 5.35 -1.18 5.41
CA GLY A 168 5.00 0.20 5.12
C GLY A 168 6.17 1.17 5.17
N THR A 169 7.31 0.80 5.75
CA THR A 169 8.51 1.66 5.75
C THR A 169 9.06 1.82 4.32
N VAL A 170 9.32 3.06 3.94
CA VAL A 170 9.89 3.41 2.64
C VAL A 170 11.21 2.68 2.44
N GLY A 171 11.30 1.98 1.31
CA GLY A 171 12.48 1.20 0.93
C GLY A 171 12.57 -0.20 1.50
N ASN A 172 11.59 -0.62 2.30
CA ASN A 172 11.53 -1.98 2.85
C ASN A 172 10.60 -2.92 2.05
N SER A 173 9.92 -2.41 1.02
CA SER A 173 9.02 -3.21 0.19
C SER A 173 9.81 -4.09 -0.77
N ALA A 174 9.59 -5.41 -0.71
CA ALA A 174 10.31 -6.35 -1.56
C ALA A 174 9.92 -6.19 -3.05
N GLY A 175 10.94 -6.24 -3.93
CA GLY A 175 10.74 -6.22 -5.38
C GLY A 175 10.21 -4.90 -5.95
N VAL A 176 10.35 -3.78 -5.21
CA VAL A 176 10.07 -2.42 -5.69
C VAL A 176 11.26 -1.50 -5.35
N PRO A 177 11.37 -0.29 -5.96
CA PRO A 177 12.47 0.64 -5.66
C PRO A 177 12.58 1.00 -4.18
N THR A 178 13.78 1.37 -3.72
CA THR A 178 14.08 1.73 -2.32
C THR A 178 13.42 3.03 -1.85
N THR A 179 12.72 3.74 -2.74
CA THR A 179 11.93 4.94 -2.48
C THR A 179 10.43 4.68 -2.43
N ASP A 180 10.02 3.43 -2.63
CA ASP A 180 8.65 3.05 -2.89
C ASP A 180 8.12 2.14 -1.79
N VAL A 181 6.82 2.26 -1.55
CA VAL A 181 6.03 1.36 -0.69
C VAL A 181 4.98 0.68 -1.55
N ARG A 182 4.99 -0.65 -1.60
CA ARG A 182 3.96 -1.42 -2.32
C ARG A 182 2.62 -1.27 -1.61
N LEU A 183 1.56 -0.95 -2.36
CA LEU A 183 0.20 -0.79 -1.81
C LEU A 183 -0.77 -1.88 -2.28
N ALA A 184 -0.56 -2.42 -3.47
CA ALA A 184 -1.45 -3.45 -4.00
C ALA A 184 -0.79 -4.20 -5.17
N GLN A 185 -1.34 -5.38 -5.43
CA GLN A 185 -1.23 -6.06 -6.71
C GLN A 185 -2.63 -6.18 -7.31
N PHE A 186 -2.81 -5.78 -8.56
CA PHE A 186 -4.05 -5.98 -9.29
C PHE A 186 -3.78 -6.88 -10.48
N VAL A 187 -4.68 -7.81 -10.76
CA VAL A 187 -4.60 -8.69 -11.92
C VAL A 187 -5.86 -8.52 -12.75
N LEU A 188 -5.68 -8.16 -14.02
CA LEU A 188 -6.77 -7.95 -14.98
C LEU A 188 -6.53 -8.81 -16.22
N SER A 189 -7.57 -9.01 -17.02
CA SER A 189 -7.42 -9.61 -18.35
C SER A 189 -6.55 -8.71 -19.22
N GLU A 190 -5.78 -9.31 -20.13
CA GLU A 190 -5.09 -8.54 -21.17
C GLU A 190 -6.10 -7.88 -22.11
N GLY A 191 -5.84 -6.61 -22.49
CA GLY A 191 -6.71 -5.83 -23.37
C GLY A 191 -7.86 -5.08 -22.68
N GLU A 192 -7.92 -5.09 -21.35
CA GLU A 192 -8.88 -4.29 -20.58
C GLU A 192 -8.69 -2.79 -20.81
N TYR A 193 -9.79 -2.03 -20.81
CA TYR A 193 -9.77 -0.57 -20.98
C TYR A 193 -9.08 0.13 -19.79
N ALA A 194 -8.63 1.36 -20.02
CA ALA A 194 -8.07 2.21 -18.98
C ALA A 194 -9.06 2.39 -17.82
N ARG A 195 -8.58 2.24 -16.59
CA ARG A 195 -9.35 2.43 -15.35
C ARG A 195 -8.63 3.41 -14.45
N ALA A 196 -9.24 4.55 -14.18
CA ALA A 196 -8.68 5.56 -13.29
C ALA A 196 -9.20 5.38 -11.86
N PHE A 197 -8.30 5.54 -10.90
CA PHE A 197 -8.62 5.44 -9.47
C PHE A 197 -8.00 6.62 -8.73
N THR A 198 -8.63 7.00 -7.61
CA THR A 198 -8.06 7.90 -6.60
C THR A 198 -7.91 7.13 -5.31
N ILE A 199 -6.87 7.43 -4.53
CA ILE A 199 -6.65 6.84 -3.20
C ILE A 199 -5.92 7.84 -2.32
N CYS A 200 -6.15 7.74 -1.01
CA CYS A 200 -5.42 8.46 0.02
C CYS A 200 -4.43 7.53 0.73
N ILE A 201 -3.32 8.08 1.21
CA ILE A 201 -2.44 7.39 2.17
C ILE A 201 -2.20 8.26 3.39
N LYS A 202 -2.02 7.59 4.53
CA LYS A 202 -1.53 8.17 5.78
C LYS A 202 -0.10 7.70 6.02
N TYR A 203 0.85 8.61 6.18
CA TYR A 203 2.26 8.27 6.43
C TYR A 203 2.96 9.22 7.41
N GLY A 204 4.08 8.80 8.00
CA GLY A 204 4.87 9.59 8.94
C GLY A 204 6.11 8.86 9.44
N ASN A 205 6.86 9.48 10.35
CA ASN A 205 8.18 8.99 10.78
C ASN A 205 8.16 7.82 11.77
N GLU A 206 7.07 7.61 12.51
CA GLU A 206 6.91 6.51 13.48
C GLU A 206 5.46 6.04 13.54
N TYR A 207 5.24 4.72 13.61
CA TYR A 207 3.91 4.13 13.80
C TYR A 207 3.35 4.40 15.20
N SER A 208 4.21 4.70 16.18
CA SER A 208 3.83 4.90 17.57
C SER A 208 3.17 6.27 17.80
N LEU A 209 1.84 6.30 17.74
CA LEU A 209 0.96 7.24 18.47
C LEU A 209 1.22 8.75 18.28
N SER A 210 2.08 9.15 17.34
CA SER A 210 2.36 10.55 17.09
C SER A 210 1.23 11.14 16.24
N ASP A 211 0.74 12.32 16.65
CA ASP A 211 -0.17 13.13 15.84
C ASP A 211 0.52 13.68 14.58
N ASP A 212 1.81 13.40 14.36
CA ASP A 212 2.61 13.90 13.24
C ASP A 212 2.58 12.91 12.06
N TYR A 213 1.43 12.90 11.39
CA TYR A 213 1.25 12.20 10.12
C TYR A 213 0.83 13.17 9.03
N GLN A 214 1.10 12.77 7.79
CA GLN A 214 0.61 13.42 6.59
C GLN A 214 -0.47 12.55 5.97
N VAL A 215 -1.53 13.19 5.46
CA VAL A 215 -2.51 12.58 4.57
C VAL A 215 -2.36 13.23 3.22
N VAL A 216 -2.21 12.40 2.19
CA VAL A 216 -2.12 12.84 0.81
C VAL A 216 -3.05 11.99 -0.04
N SER A 217 -3.58 12.60 -1.09
CA SER A 217 -4.40 11.95 -2.10
C SER A 217 -3.72 12.06 -3.46
N GLY A 218 -4.03 11.12 -4.35
CA GLY A 218 -3.54 11.09 -5.71
C GLY A 218 -4.29 10.06 -6.53
N SER A 219 -3.93 9.98 -7.81
CA SER A 219 -4.58 9.08 -8.77
C SER A 219 -3.59 8.10 -9.41
N PHE A 220 -4.10 6.97 -9.87
CA PHE A 220 -3.38 6.02 -10.71
C PHE A 220 -4.30 5.40 -11.76
N THR A 221 -3.72 4.74 -12.75
CA THR A 221 -4.47 4.12 -13.85
C THR A 221 -4.01 2.69 -14.09
N LEU A 222 -4.96 1.78 -14.34
CA LEU A 222 -4.75 0.40 -14.81
C LEU A 222 -5.27 0.29 -16.25
N GLY A 223 -4.93 -0.78 -17.00
CA GLY A 223 -5.57 -1.09 -18.29
C GLY A 223 -4.99 -0.40 -19.53
N THR A 224 -4.40 0.79 -19.42
CA THR A 224 -3.60 1.38 -20.51
C THR A 224 -2.12 1.32 -20.18
N VAL A 225 -1.39 0.41 -20.80
CA VAL A 225 0.08 0.48 -20.78
C VAL A 225 0.57 0.66 -22.21
N PRO A 226 0.93 1.88 -22.62
CA PRO A 226 1.70 2.10 -23.83
C PRO A 226 3.14 1.63 -23.58
N GLY A 227 3.41 0.34 -23.78
CA GLY A 227 4.76 -0.23 -23.75
C GLY A 227 5.52 -0.08 -22.41
N PRO A 228 6.70 -0.71 -22.28
CA PRO A 228 7.52 -0.61 -21.07
C PRO A 228 8.13 0.79 -20.98
N GLY A 229 7.46 1.70 -20.26
CA GLY A 229 7.95 3.02 -19.92
C GLY A 229 7.24 3.54 -18.65
N PRO A 230 7.93 4.21 -17.73
CA PRO A 230 7.29 4.77 -16.55
C PRO A 230 6.37 5.93 -16.96
N VAL A 231 5.05 5.72 -16.90
CA VAL A 231 4.09 6.82 -16.96
C VAL A 231 4.07 7.49 -15.59
N ALA A 232 4.83 8.58 -15.46
CA ALA A 232 4.67 9.50 -14.34
C ALA A 232 3.45 10.38 -14.63
N LEU A 233 2.30 10.08 -14.01
CA LEU A 233 1.20 11.04 -13.95
C LEU A 233 1.49 12.02 -12.82
N LEU A 234 1.61 13.30 -13.17
CA LEU A 234 1.91 14.38 -12.24
C LEU A 234 0.75 14.51 -11.24
N ALA A 235 1.00 14.17 -9.97
CA ALA A 235 0.07 14.45 -8.88
C ALA A 235 -0.10 15.97 -8.77
N LEU A 236 -1.33 16.48 -8.93
CA LEU A 236 -1.67 17.82 -8.47
C LEU A 236 -1.63 17.77 -6.94
N GLY A 237 -0.64 18.42 -6.33
CA GLY A 237 -0.40 18.39 -4.89
C GLY A 237 -1.66 18.67 -4.07
N GLY A 238 -2.07 17.69 -3.28
CA GLY A 238 -3.22 17.78 -2.38
C GLY A 238 -3.01 18.83 -1.28
N LEU A 239 -4.13 19.39 -0.82
CA LEU A 239 -4.21 20.32 0.31
C LEU A 239 -3.58 19.66 1.56
N PHE A 240 -2.41 20.13 2.00
CA PHE A 240 -1.74 19.62 3.19
C PHE A 240 -2.54 19.99 4.44
N ALA A 241 -3.37 19.08 4.94
CA ALA A 241 -3.91 19.18 6.29
C ALA A 241 -2.85 18.69 7.28
N ARG A 242 -1.99 19.61 7.75
CA ARG A 242 -1.01 19.32 8.81
C ARG A 242 -1.63 19.62 10.17
N ARG A 243 -1.97 18.59 10.95
CA ARG A 243 -2.36 18.77 12.35
C ARG A 243 -1.11 18.75 13.22
N ARG A 244 -0.51 19.93 13.44
CA ARG A 244 0.44 20.13 14.55
C ARG A 244 -0.37 20.41 15.82
N ARG A 245 -0.18 19.61 16.86
CA ARG A 245 -0.53 20.01 18.23
C ARG A 245 0.75 20.07 19.04
#